data_AF-A0AA88N1M6-F1
#
_entry.id   AF-A0AA88N1M6-F1
#
_cell.length_a   1.000
_cell.length_b   1.000
_cell.length_c   1.000
_cell.angle_alpha   90.00
_cell.angle_beta   90.00
_cell.angle_gamma   90.00
#
_symmetry.space_group_name_H-M   'P 1'
#
loop_
_entity.id
_entity.type
_entity.pdbx_description
1 polymer ?
#
loop_
_entity_poly.entity_id
_entity_poly.type
_entity_poly.pdbx_seq_one_letter_code
_entity_poly.pdbx_strand_id
1 'polypeptide(L)'
;MEIITHNKVKLIQWLCGEELILQHVRARNLVTQTEYIKVKSIQDPSANITELLDIILKKGDSICVAFLELLKNDDVNESRPELKDWITTVDTSEIKADFQLSTQSTEIKADFQHSTQSPDISVNITGKSGSSISTPVFIGSPISNDQEFLKKNRGELIDKVKNVERITDDLHYLTDEMEAIIQAERSDKAKMRKVLEYTYSKKAAKLLVDALYKHAKDVMENLITD
;
A
#
# COMPACT_ATOMS: atom_id res chain seq x y z
N MET A 1 -3.93 15.44 19.59
CA MET A 1 -2.89 14.47 20.02
C MET A 1 -1.71 15.21 20.63
N GLU A 2 -1.49 15.12 21.94
CA GLU A 2 -0.48 15.91 22.67
C GLU A 2 0.97 15.53 22.34
N ILE A 3 1.20 14.31 21.84
CA ILE A 3 2.54 13.76 21.56
C ILE A 3 3.23 14.53 20.41
N ILE A 4 2.50 14.80 19.32
CA ILE A 4 3.02 15.57 18.17
C ILE A 4 3.26 17.02 18.58
N THR A 5 2.35 17.62 19.36
CA THR A 5 2.47 19.01 19.82
C THR A 5 3.68 19.20 20.77
N HIS A 6 3.87 18.30 21.74
CA HIS A 6 5.01 18.36 22.67
C HIS A 6 6.36 18.10 21.99
N ASN A 7 6.38 17.28 20.95
CA ASN A 7 7.61 16.96 20.22
C ASN A 7 7.75 17.73 18.91
N LYS A 8 6.90 18.75 18.67
CA LYS A 8 6.83 19.49 17.40
C LYS A 8 8.19 20.04 16.98
N VAL A 9 8.94 20.64 17.91
CA VAL A 9 10.28 21.19 17.64
C VAL A 9 11.28 20.10 17.25
N LYS A 10 11.24 18.94 17.94
CA LYS A 10 12.09 17.79 17.61
C LYS A 10 11.73 17.20 16.26
N LEU A 11 10.44 17.04 15.98
CA LEU A 11 9.93 16.57 14.69
C LEU A 11 10.35 17.51 13.56
N ILE A 12 10.27 18.83 13.75
CA ILE A 12 10.78 19.78 12.75
C ILE A 12 12.27 19.58 12.55
N GLN A 13 13.05 19.49 13.62
CA GLN A 13 14.50 19.28 13.52
C GLN A 13 14.86 17.96 12.82
N TRP A 14 14.10 16.89 13.06
CA TRP A 14 14.31 15.57 12.44
C TRP A 14 13.81 15.49 11.01
N LEU A 15 12.69 16.12 10.67
CA LEU A 15 12.13 16.01 9.32
C LEU A 15 12.64 17.12 8.38
N CYS A 16 13.24 18.18 8.93
CA CYS A 16 13.84 19.26 8.15
C CYS A 16 15.02 18.71 7.31
N GLY A 17 14.91 18.82 5.99
CA GLY A 17 15.88 18.28 5.03
C GLY A 17 15.50 16.92 4.42
N GLU A 18 14.41 16.30 4.88
CA GLU A 18 13.91 15.05 4.28
C GLU A 18 12.83 15.34 3.25
N GLU A 19 13.20 15.54 1.98
CA GLU A 19 12.22 15.73 0.90
C GLU A 19 11.31 14.50 0.68
N LEU A 20 11.77 13.33 1.13
CA LEU A 20 11.03 12.08 1.04
C LEU A 20 9.82 12.06 1.98
N ILE A 21 9.83 12.79 3.11
CA ILE A 21 8.69 12.80 4.04
C ILE A 21 7.42 13.29 3.34
N LEU A 22 7.53 14.31 2.50
CA LEU A 22 6.41 14.87 1.75
C LEU A 22 5.84 13.84 0.75
N GLN A 23 6.73 13.07 0.12
CA GLN A 23 6.32 12.01 -0.81
C GLN A 23 5.61 10.87 -0.06
N HIS A 24 6.14 10.45 1.09
CA HIS A 24 5.55 9.40 1.91
C HIS A 24 4.20 9.81 2.51
N VAL A 25 4.10 11.03 3.04
CA VAL A 25 2.84 11.59 3.58
C VAL A 25 1.76 11.65 2.49
N ARG A 26 2.13 12.05 1.27
CA ARG A 26 1.22 12.03 0.11
C ARG A 26 0.84 10.61 -0.29
N ALA A 27 1.80 9.69 -0.36
CA ALA A 27 1.57 8.29 -0.72
C ALA A 27 0.59 7.59 0.24
N ARG A 28 0.54 8.02 1.50
CA ARG A 28 -0.43 7.52 2.49
C ARG A 28 -1.72 8.34 2.59
N ASN A 29 -1.96 9.28 1.69
CA ASN A 29 -3.14 10.15 1.67
C ASN A 29 -3.37 10.90 3.02
N LEU A 30 -2.29 11.20 3.76
CA LEU A 30 -2.39 11.91 5.04
C LEU A 30 -2.72 13.40 4.82
N VAL A 31 -2.26 13.94 3.69
CA VAL A 31 -2.55 15.30 3.24
C VAL A 31 -3.19 15.25 1.85
N THR A 32 -4.10 16.18 1.59
CA THR A 32 -4.71 16.36 0.27
C THR A 32 -3.72 16.98 -0.70
N GLN A 33 -4.02 16.88 -2.00
CA GLN A 33 -3.17 17.45 -3.04
C GLN A 33 -2.94 18.95 -2.87
N THR A 34 -3.97 19.69 -2.47
CA THR A 34 -3.88 21.14 -2.24
C THR A 34 -2.97 21.47 -1.06
N GLU A 35 -3.07 20.70 0.02
CA GLU A 35 -2.20 20.81 1.20
C GLU A 35 -0.75 20.47 0.85
N TYR A 36 -0.53 19.38 0.10
CA TYR A 36 0.79 19.00 -0.38
C TYR A 36 1.43 20.10 -1.24
N ILE A 37 0.70 20.66 -2.21
CA ILE A 37 1.21 21.75 -3.05
C ILE A 37 1.53 22.97 -2.19
N LYS A 38 0.65 23.34 -1.25
CA LYS A 38 0.87 24.46 -0.33
C LYS A 38 2.16 24.28 0.46
N VAL A 39 2.35 23.10 1.06
CA VAL A 39 3.55 22.78 1.84
C VAL A 39 4.79 22.77 0.94
N LYS A 40 4.71 22.13 -0.24
CA LYS A 40 5.80 22.09 -1.22
C LYS A 40 6.20 23.46 -1.78
N SER A 41 5.27 24.41 -1.83
CA SER A 41 5.55 25.79 -2.23
C SER A 41 6.35 26.58 -1.18
N ILE A 42 6.49 26.08 0.05
CA ILE A 42 7.31 26.70 1.08
C ILE A 42 8.78 26.37 0.82
N GLN A 43 9.58 27.42 0.58
CA GLN A 43 11.02 27.29 0.33
C GLN A 43 11.83 26.98 1.59
N ASP A 44 11.35 27.42 2.76
CA ASP A 44 12.04 27.17 4.02
C ASP A 44 11.69 25.76 4.54
N PRO A 45 12.67 24.84 4.66
CA PRO A 45 12.40 23.46 5.03
C PRO A 45 11.86 23.33 6.47
N SER A 46 12.22 24.26 7.37
CA SER A 46 11.70 24.27 8.74
C SER A 46 10.23 24.69 8.76
N ALA A 47 9.89 25.75 8.03
CA ALA A 47 8.50 26.22 7.88
C ALA A 47 7.64 25.22 7.10
N ASN A 48 8.21 24.54 6.09
CA ASN A 48 7.56 23.50 5.31
C ASN A 48 7.08 22.35 6.21
N ILE A 49 7.98 21.80 7.02
CA ILE A 49 7.64 20.75 7.98
C ILE A 49 6.69 21.25 9.07
N THR A 50 6.87 22.50 9.52
CA THR A 50 5.95 23.10 10.51
C THR A 50 4.52 23.13 9.99
N GLU A 51 4.33 23.59 8.75
CA GLU A 51 3.01 23.65 8.10
C GLU A 51 2.43 22.24 7.89
N LEU A 52 3.27 21.27 7.49
CA LEU A 52 2.87 19.86 7.38
C LEU A 52 2.32 19.32 8.70
N LEU A 53 3.04 19.54 9.80
CA LEU A 53 2.62 19.11 11.14
C LEU A 53 1.34 19.82 11.58
N ASP A 54 1.18 21.10 11.27
CA ASP A 54 -0.05 21.85 11.58
C ASP A 54 -1.26 21.36 10.79
N ILE A 55 -1.08 20.96 9.53
CA ILE A 55 -2.14 20.34 8.71
C ILE A 55 -2.57 19.00 9.32
N ILE A 56 -1.60 18.16 9.71
CA ILE A 56 -1.86 16.85 10.33
C ILE A 56 -2.61 17.02 11.66
N LEU A 57 -2.18 17.96 12.51
CA LEU A 57 -2.85 18.30 13.76
C LEU A 57 -4.27 18.85 13.54
N LYS A 58 -4.48 19.67 12.49
CA LYS A 58 -5.81 20.20 12.15
C LYS A 58 -6.79 19.15 11.66
N LYS A 59 -6.31 18.10 10.98
CA LYS A 59 -7.16 17.02 10.45
C LYS A 59 -7.70 16.10 11.54
N GLY A 60 -7.01 16.01 12.67
CA GLY A 60 -7.45 15.24 13.83
C GLY A 60 -6.55 14.05 14.15
N ASP A 61 -6.89 13.37 15.24
CA ASP A 61 -6.01 12.39 15.88
C ASP A 61 -5.79 11.12 15.02
N SER A 62 -6.74 10.77 14.16
CA SER A 62 -6.61 9.64 13.23
C SER A 62 -5.46 9.84 12.24
N ILE A 63 -5.35 11.03 11.64
CA ILE A 63 -4.27 11.37 10.71
C ILE A 63 -2.95 11.52 11.47
N CYS A 64 -2.98 12.02 12.70
CA CYS A 64 -1.81 12.06 13.58
C CYS A 64 -1.24 10.66 13.83
N VAL A 65 -2.10 9.68 14.13
CA VAL A 65 -1.69 8.28 14.34
C VAL A 65 -1.12 7.68 13.06
N ALA A 66 -1.81 7.86 11.93
CA ALA A 66 -1.35 7.36 10.65
C ALA A 66 -0.02 8.00 10.21
N PHE A 67 0.22 9.26 10.58
CA PHE A 67 1.51 9.93 10.43
C PHE A 67 2.59 9.33 11.33
N LEU A 68 2.30 9.05 12.60
CA LEU A 68 3.26 8.39 13.49
C LEU A 68 3.60 6.97 13.00
N GLU A 69 2.62 6.23 12.47
CA GLU A 69 2.88 4.95 11.80
C GLU A 69 3.72 5.10 10.53
N LEU A 70 3.57 6.23 9.83
CA LEU A 70 4.41 6.55 8.69
C LEU A 70 5.88 6.69 9.13
N LEU A 71 6.13 7.43 10.20
CA LEU A 71 7.46 7.63 10.80
C LEU A 71 8.07 6.32 11.35
N LYS A 72 7.24 5.34 11.73
CA LYS A 72 7.71 4.00 12.13
C LYS A 72 8.26 3.18 10.95
N ASN A 73 7.96 3.54 9.70
CA ASN A 73 8.51 2.80 8.56
C ASN A 73 10.00 3.09 8.41
N ASP A 74 10.79 2.03 8.16
CA ASP A 74 12.24 2.14 8.03
C ASP A 74 12.65 3.15 6.95
N ASP A 75 11.90 3.27 5.85
CA ASP A 75 12.19 4.21 4.75
C ASP A 75 12.24 5.69 5.19
N VAL A 76 11.58 6.05 6.30
CA VAL A 76 11.51 7.42 6.83
C VAL A 76 12.41 7.61 8.05
N ASN A 77 12.83 6.53 8.72
CA ASN A 77 13.66 6.59 9.93
C ASN A 77 15.10 6.09 9.72
N GLU A 78 15.43 5.57 8.54
CA GLU A 78 16.76 5.06 8.18
C GLU A 78 17.84 6.15 8.29
N SER A 79 17.50 7.38 7.92
CA SER A 79 18.39 8.54 7.92
C SER A 79 18.63 9.13 9.31
N ARG A 80 17.80 8.83 10.32
CA ARG A 80 17.85 9.48 11.64
C ARG A 80 17.60 8.53 12.81
N PRO A 81 18.66 8.03 13.47
CA PRO A 81 18.52 7.13 14.60
C PRO A 81 17.78 7.76 15.79
N GLU A 82 17.85 9.08 15.98
CA GLU A 82 17.13 9.78 17.05
C GLU A 82 15.62 9.80 16.81
N LEU A 83 15.20 9.92 15.55
CA LEU A 83 13.80 9.80 15.17
C LEU A 83 13.32 8.36 15.37
N LYS A 84 14.14 7.38 14.97
CA LYS A 84 13.86 5.96 15.13
C LYS A 84 13.70 5.56 16.60
N ASP A 85 14.61 6.00 17.45
CA ASP A 85 14.56 5.71 18.89
C ASP A 85 13.36 6.38 19.56
N TRP A 86 13.01 7.61 19.16
CA TRP A 86 11.82 8.26 19.68
C TRP A 86 10.53 7.59 19.20
N ILE A 87 10.39 7.30 17.90
CA ILE A 87 9.12 6.79 17.36
C ILE A 87 8.79 5.37 17.86
N THR A 88 9.79 4.58 18.24
CA THR A 88 9.57 3.28 18.89
C THR A 88 9.04 3.41 20.32
N THR A 89 9.37 4.51 21.02
CA THR A 89 8.81 4.82 22.36
C THR A 89 7.38 5.38 22.31
N VAL A 90 6.95 5.89 21.15
CA VAL A 90 5.60 6.44 20.98
C VAL A 90 4.60 5.29 20.80
N ASP A 91 3.77 5.06 21.81
CA ASP A 91 2.67 4.11 21.71
C ASP A 91 1.50 4.73 20.93
N THR A 92 1.23 4.20 19.75
CA THR A 92 0.11 4.61 18.88
C THR A 92 -1.08 3.66 19.01
N SER A 93 -0.99 2.64 19.88
CA SER A 93 -1.94 1.55 19.97
C SER A 93 -3.28 1.96 20.59
N GLU A 94 -3.28 2.96 21.48
CA GLU A 94 -4.50 3.40 22.19
C GLU A 94 -5.55 4.05 21.27
N ILE A 95 -5.15 4.61 20.12
CA ILE A 95 -6.06 5.35 19.20
C ILE A 95 -6.41 4.51 17.95
N LYS A 96 -5.71 3.40 17.69
CA LYS A 96 -5.99 2.49 16.57
C LYS A 96 -7.36 1.79 16.66
N ALA A 97 -7.91 1.66 17.86
CA ALA A 97 -9.14 0.92 18.11
C ALA A 97 -10.37 1.56 17.46
N ASP A 98 -10.41 2.89 17.32
CA ASP A 98 -11.54 3.62 16.72
C ASP A 98 -11.58 3.54 15.19
N PHE A 99 -10.43 3.27 14.54
CA PHE A 99 -10.35 3.29 13.07
C PHE A 99 -10.89 2.01 12.41
N GLN A 100 -11.03 0.90 13.14
CA GLN A 100 -11.59 -0.35 12.59
C GLN A 100 -13.14 -0.42 12.64
N LEU A 101 -13.81 0.48 13.36
CA LEU A 101 -15.27 0.41 13.51
C LEU A 101 -16.06 1.10 12.39
N SER A 102 -15.40 1.86 11.49
CA SER A 102 -16.09 2.68 10.47
C SER A 102 -16.11 2.11 9.05
N THR A 103 -15.44 0.98 8.77
CA THR A 103 -15.46 0.35 7.42
C THR A 103 -16.36 -0.89 7.31
N GLN A 104 -17.24 -1.12 8.29
CA GLN A 104 -18.21 -2.21 8.24
C GLN A 104 -19.60 -1.72 8.63
N SER A 105 -20.25 -0.95 7.74
CA SER A 105 -21.71 -0.78 7.71
C SER A 105 -22.14 0.05 6.50
N THR A 106 -22.52 -0.64 5.41
CA THR A 106 -23.70 -0.32 4.58
C THR A 106 -23.87 -1.43 3.53
N GLU A 107 -24.32 -2.60 3.98
CA GLU A 107 -25.08 -3.49 3.08
C GLU A 107 -26.41 -2.79 2.79
N ILE A 108 -26.51 -2.12 1.65
CA ILE A 108 -27.82 -1.78 1.08
C ILE A 108 -28.36 -3.07 0.47
N LYS A 109 -29.23 -3.74 1.22
CA LYS A 109 -30.19 -4.71 0.66
C LYS A 109 -31.11 -3.96 -0.30
N ALA A 110 -30.84 -4.07 -1.60
CA ALA A 110 -31.83 -3.76 -2.63
C ALA A 110 -32.60 -5.03 -2.95
N ASP A 111 -33.86 -5.02 -2.50
CA ASP A 111 -34.91 -6.00 -2.76
C ASP A 111 -35.27 -5.98 -4.25
N PHE A 112 -35.08 -7.10 -4.96
CA PHE A 112 -35.71 -7.34 -6.25
C PHE A 112 -36.31 -8.74 -6.26
N GLN A 113 -37.58 -8.80 -5.91
CA GLN A 113 -38.44 -9.95 -6.16
C GLN A 113 -38.65 -10.11 -7.67
N HIS A 114 -38.30 -11.27 -8.22
CA HIS A 114 -39.09 -11.82 -9.30
C HIS A 114 -39.26 -13.33 -9.15
N SER A 115 -40.53 -13.70 -9.15
CA SER A 115 -41.12 -15.03 -9.07
C SER A 115 -40.74 -15.90 -10.26
N THR A 116 -40.42 -17.17 -10.01
CA THR A 116 -40.94 -18.32 -10.77
C THR A 116 -40.78 -19.61 -9.96
N GLN A 117 -41.70 -20.52 -10.23
CA GLN A 117 -42.22 -21.56 -9.35
C GLN A 117 -41.83 -22.96 -9.84
N SER A 118 -41.49 -23.85 -8.89
CA SER A 118 -41.61 -25.33 -8.89
C SER A 118 -40.62 -26.20 -9.71
N PRO A 119 -40.51 -27.53 -9.41
CA PRO A 119 -40.63 -28.22 -8.11
C PRO A 119 -39.50 -29.25 -7.81
N ASP A 120 -39.36 -29.57 -6.53
CA ASP A 120 -39.16 -30.91 -5.94
C ASP A 120 -38.16 -31.90 -6.56
N ILE A 121 -36.94 -31.96 -6.01
CA ILE A 121 -36.25 -33.23 -5.69
C ILE A 121 -35.44 -33.02 -4.41
N SER A 122 -35.87 -33.67 -3.33
CA SER A 122 -35.15 -33.75 -2.07
C SER A 122 -34.22 -34.97 -2.08
N VAL A 123 -32.92 -34.76 -1.85
CA VAL A 123 -31.98 -35.85 -1.58
C VAL A 123 -31.16 -35.51 -0.35
N ASN A 124 -31.48 -36.19 0.75
CA ASN A 124 -30.68 -36.23 1.97
C ASN A 124 -29.45 -37.11 1.72
N ILE A 125 -28.24 -36.58 1.90
CA ILE A 125 -27.05 -37.41 2.17
C ILE A 125 -26.30 -36.84 3.37
N THR A 126 -26.49 -37.53 4.49
CA THR A 126 -25.63 -37.51 5.67
C THR A 126 -24.24 -38.04 5.33
N GLY A 127 -23.20 -37.41 5.88
CA GLY A 127 -22.03 -38.15 6.36
C GLY A 127 -20.67 -37.78 5.78
N LYS A 128 -19.95 -36.93 6.53
CA LYS A 128 -18.55 -37.14 6.92
C LYS A 128 -17.55 -37.41 5.79
N SER A 129 -16.75 -36.38 5.48
CA SER A 129 -15.33 -36.56 5.16
C SER A 129 -14.61 -35.24 5.44
N GLY A 130 -13.55 -35.32 6.26
CA GLY A 130 -12.67 -34.20 6.51
C GLY A 130 -11.96 -33.81 5.21
N SER A 131 -12.10 -32.55 4.82
CA SER A 131 -11.21 -31.94 3.84
C SER A 131 -10.34 -30.97 4.60
N SER A 132 -9.11 -31.43 4.87
CA SER A 132 -7.98 -30.55 5.07
C SER A 132 -7.93 -29.58 3.91
N ILE A 133 -8.33 -28.33 4.16
CA ILE A 133 -8.00 -27.24 3.26
C ILE A 133 -6.51 -27.03 3.45
N SER A 134 -5.71 -27.75 2.67
CA SER A 134 -4.35 -27.34 2.38
C SER A 134 -4.46 -26.02 1.65
N THR A 135 -4.43 -24.92 2.41
CA THR A 135 -3.87 -23.68 1.88
C THR A 135 -2.51 -24.06 1.30
N PRO A 136 -2.25 -23.85 -0.01
CA PRO A 136 -0.90 -23.97 -0.49
C PRO A 136 -0.10 -22.89 0.24
N VAL A 137 0.66 -23.33 1.23
CA VAL A 137 1.78 -22.58 1.78
C VAL A 137 2.66 -22.30 0.57
N PHE A 138 2.60 -21.07 0.07
CA PHE A 138 3.59 -20.57 -0.86
C PHE A 138 4.90 -20.54 -0.06
N ILE A 139 5.67 -21.61 -0.23
CA ILE A 139 7.05 -21.73 0.27
C ILE A 139 7.76 -20.49 -0.28
N GLY A 140 8.28 -19.69 0.65
CA GLY A 140 8.85 -18.37 0.36
C GLY A 140 9.75 -18.43 -0.87
N SER A 141 9.44 -17.56 -1.83
CA SER A 141 10.26 -17.36 -3.02
C SER A 141 11.72 -17.11 -2.59
N PRO A 142 12.73 -17.69 -3.27
CA PRO A 142 14.16 -17.57 -2.92
C PRO A 142 14.74 -16.16 -3.15
N ILE A 143 13.88 -15.16 -3.30
CA ILE A 143 14.25 -13.78 -3.56
C ILE A 143 14.44 -13.12 -2.19
N SER A 144 15.70 -13.00 -1.76
CA SER A 144 16.03 -12.35 -0.49
C SER A 144 15.67 -10.85 -0.48
N ASN A 145 15.43 -10.24 -1.66
CA ASN A 145 15.09 -8.84 -1.82
C ASN A 145 14.25 -8.58 -3.10
N ASP A 146 12.92 -8.57 -2.97
CA ASP A 146 11.98 -8.41 -4.09
C ASP A 146 12.20 -7.13 -4.91
N GLN A 147 12.59 -6.04 -4.25
CA GLN A 147 12.89 -4.77 -4.94
C GLN A 147 14.12 -4.88 -5.84
N GLU A 148 15.15 -5.59 -5.39
CA GLU A 148 16.38 -5.76 -6.15
C GLU A 148 16.18 -6.71 -7.31
N PHE A 149 15.38 -7.76 -7.13
CA PHE A 149 14.95 -8.64 -8.21
C PHE A 149 14.19 -7.87 -9.31
N LEU A 150 13.20 -7.05 -8.94
CA LEU A 150 12.44 -6.26 -9.91
C LEU A 150 13.32 -5.24 -10.64
N LYS A 151 14.31 -4.64 -9.96
CA LYS A 151 15.28 -3.71 -10.58
C LYS A 151 16.22 -4.43 -11.55
N LYS A 152 16.77 -5.58 -11.13
CA LYS A 152 17.69 -6.40 -11.94
C LYS A 152 17.00 -6.91 -13.21
N ASN A 153 15.77 -7.38 -13.08
CA ASN A 153 15.02 -8.02 -14.17
C ASN A 153 14.05 -7.07 -14.87
N ARG A 154 14.14 -5.76 -14.64
CA ARG A 154 13.18 -4.76 -15.13
C ARG A 154 12.97 -4.82 -16.65
N GLY A 155 14.05 -4.95 -17.42
CA GLY A 155 13.98 -4.99 -18.88
C GLY A 155 13.25 -6.22 -19.40
N GLU A 156 13.60 -7.38 -18.87
CA GLU A 156 12.97 -8.66 -19.22
C GLU A 156 11.50 -8.71 -18.82
N LEU A 157 11.16 -8.20 -17.64
CA LEU A 157 9.77 -8.09 -17.18
C LEU A 157 8.95 -7.21 -18.13
N ILE A 158 9.49 -6.07 -18.55
CA ILE A 158 8.81 -5.18 -19.52
C ILE A 158 8.65 -5.85 -20.88
N ASP A 159 9.62 -6.65 -21.33
CA ASP A 159 9.58 -7.24 -22.67
C ASP A 159 8.69 -8.48 -22.76
N LYS A 160 8.72 -9.34 -21.73
CA LYS A 160 8.10 -10.67 -21.73
C LYS A 160 6.73 -10.73 -21.07
N VAL A 161 6.41 -9.84 -20.13
CA VAL A 161 5.10 -9.86 -19.45
C VAL A 161 4.02 -9.26 -20.36
N LYS A 162 3.04 -10.08 -20.73
CA LYS A 162 1.91 -9.69 -21.60
C LYS A 162 0.58 -9.58 -20.88
N ASN A 163 0.43 -10.18 -19.69
CA ASN A 163 -0.84 -10.22 -18.95
C ASN A 163 -0.92 -9.09 -17.91
N VAL A 164 -0.57 -7.87 -18.28
CA VAL A 164 -0.36 -6.78 -17.29
C VAL A 164 -1.67 -6.33 -16.65
N GLU A 165 -2.79 -6.40 -17.36
CA GLU A 165 -4.11 -6.04 -16.79
C GLU A 165 -4.48 -6.95 -15.62
N ARG A 166 -4.37 -8.27 -15.79
CA ARG A 166 -4.65 -9.24 -14.72
C ARG A 166 -3.69 -9.13 -13.55
N ILE A 167 -2.45 -8.76 -13.82
CA ILE A 167 -1.48 -8.46 -12.76
C ILE A 167 -1.95 -7.23 -11.99
N THR A 168 -2.34 -6.17 -12.70
CA THR A 168 -2.81 -4.90 -12.12
C THR A 168 -4.04 -5.10 -11.24
N ASP A 169 -5.00 -5.92 -11.66
CA ASP A 169 -6.21 -6.25 -10.90
C ASP A 169 -5.92 -6.86 -9.52
N ASP A 170 -4.82 -7.62 -9.39
CA ASP A 170 -4.39 -8.24 -8.13
C ASP A 170 -3.57 -7.28 -7.24
N LEU A 171 -3.19 -6.10 -7.74
CA LEU A 171 -2.37 -5.12 -7.02
C LEU A 171 -3.25 -4.09 -6.30
N HIS A 172 -3.83 -4.49 -5.17
CA HIS A 172 -4.64 -3.61 -4.31
C HIS A 172 -3.88 -2.41 -3.69
N TYR A 173 -2.59 -2.25 -3.96
CA TYR A 173 -1.84 -1.06 -3.54
C TYR A 173 -1.89 0.07 -4.57
N LEU A 174 -2.34 -0.19 -5.79
CA LEU A 174 -2.53 0.85 -6.80
C LEU A 174 -3.82 1.61 -6.49
N THR A 175 -3.78 2.94 -6.58
CA THR A 175 -4.99 3.75 -6.49
C THR A 175 -5.73 3.74 -7.82
N ASP A 176 -7.04 3.99 -7.80
CA ASP A 176 -7.88 4.08 -9.01
C ASP A 176 -7.28 5.00 -10.08
N GLU A 177 -6.62 6.09 -9.67
CA GLU A 177 -5.93 7.02 -10.58
C GLU A 177 -4.68 6.40 -11.21
N MET A 178 -3.85 5.68 -10.44
CA MET A 178 -2.67 5.01 -10.96
C MET A 178 -3.06 3.86 -11.89
N GLU A 179 -4.09 3.11 -11.53
CA GLU A 179 -4.66 2.05 -12.34
C GLU A 179 -5.22 2.61 -13.65
N ALA A 180 -5.98 3.71 -13.60
CA ALA A 180 -6.46 4.39 -14.81
C ALA A 180 -5.32 4.85 -15.72
N ILE A 181 -4.23 5.38 -15.15
CA ILE A 181 -3.03 5.76 -15.92
C ILE A 181 -2.37 4.53 -16.57
N ILE A 182 -2.25 3.43 -15.84
CA ILE A 182 -1.72 2.17 -16.39
C ILE A 182 -2.65 1.68 -17.51
N GLN A 183 -3.96 1.62 -17.29
CA GLN A 183 -4.92 1.11 -18.27
C GLN A 183 -5.02 1.98 -19.52
N ALA A 184 -4.74 3.28 -19.41
CA ALA A 184 -4.69 4.20 -20.55
C ALA A 184 -3.49 3.97 -21.49
N GLU A 185 -2.47 3.20 -21.07
CA GLU A 185 -1.31 2.88 -21.91
C GLU A 185 -1.66 1.91 -23.04
N ARG A 186 -1.10 2.15 -24.22
CA ARG A 186 -1.46 1.44 -25.46
C ARG A 186 -0.87 0.03 -25.59
N SER A 187 0.03 -0.38 -24.70
CA SER A 187 0.73 -1.66 -24.82
C SER A 187 1.10 -2.23 -23.46
N ASP A 188 1.14 -3.55 -23.34
CA ASP A 188 1.54 -4.24 -22.11
C ASP A 188 2.94 -3.83 -21.65
N LYS A 189 3.87 -3.59 -22.57
CA LYS A 189 5.21 -3.08 -22.22
C LYS A 189 5.16 -1.73 -21.51
N ALA A 190 4.32 -0.82 -22.00
CA ALA A 190 4.15 0.49 -21.38
C ALA A 190 3.40 0.39 -20.05
N LYS A 191 2.37 -0.46 -19.97
CA LYS A 191 1.66 -0.79 -18.73
C LYS A 191 2.62 -1.34 -17.67
N MET A 192 3.45 -2.33 -18.02
CA MET A 192 4.40 -2.96 -17.11
C MET A 192 5.48 -1.98 -16.64
N ARG A 193 5.93 -1.08 -17.52
CA ARG A 193 6.85 -0.01 -17.14
C ARG A 193 6.23 0.91 -16.08
N LYS A 194 4.95 1.26 -16.20
CA LYS A 194 4.22 2.08 -15.24
C LYS A 194 3.99 1.36 -13.91
N VAL A 195 3.59 0.10 -13.94
CA VAL A 195 3.47 -0.74 -12.73
C VAL A 195 4.79 -0.77 -11.95
N LEU A 196 5.92 -0.97 -12.64
CA LEU A 196 7.24 -0.94 -12.02
C LEU A 196 7.64 0.46 -11.51
N GLU A 197 7.20 1.54 -12.16
CA GLU A 197 7.43 2.93 -11.73
C GLU A 197 6.67 3.25 -10.42
N TYR A 198 5.46 2.72 -10.27
CA TYR A 198 4.64 2.89 -9.06
C TYR A 198 4.99 1.92 -7.92
N THR A 199 5.95 1.03 -8.15
CA THR A 199 6.38 0.03 -7.16
C THR A 199 7.65 0.49 -6.45
N TYR A 200 7.49 1.33 -5.43
CA TYR A 200 8.59 1.93 -4.67
C TYR A 200 8.81 1.33 -3.27
N SER A 201 7.81 0.65 -2.69
CA SER A 201 7.92 0.08 -1.34
C SER A 201 8.26 -1.41 -1.34
N LYS A 202 8.92 -1.91 -0.28
CA LYS A 202 9.17 -3.36 -0.08
C LYS A 202 7.89 -4.19 -0.15
N LYS A 203 6.80 -3.67 0.43
CA LYS A 203 5.49 -4.35 0.42
C LYS A 203 4.87 -4.38 -0.98
N ALA A 204 4.93 -3.28 -1.73
CA ALA A 204 4.46 -3.25 -3.12
C ALA A 204 5.29 -4.17 -4.01
N ALA A 205 6.62 -4.20 -3.82
CA ALA A 205 7.51 -5.09 -4.55
C ALA A 205 7.16 -6.56 -4.31
N LYS A 206 6.93 -6.94 -3.05
CA LYS A 206 6.49 -8.29 -2.70
C LYS A 206 5.15 -8.65 -3.37
N LEU A 207 4.16 -7.77 -3.27
CA LEU A 207 2.84 -7.99 -3.89
C LEU A 207 2.93 -8.10 -5.42
N LEU A 208 3.79 -7.29 -6.04
CA LEU A 208 4.04 -7.37 -7.47
C LEU A 208 4.72 -8.68 -7.86
N VAL A 209 5.71 -9.13 -7.10
CA VAL A 209 6.36 -10.43 -7.31
C VAL A 209 5.34 -11.57 -7.17
N ASP A 210 4.49 -11.56 -6.15
CA ASP A 210 3.45 -12.57 -5.95
C ASP A 210 2.45 -12.58 -7.13
N ALA A 211 2.01 -11.40 -7.59
CA ALA A 211 1.13 -11.28 -8.76
C ALA A 211 1.82 -11.75 -10.06
N LEU A 212 3.11 -11.50 -10.21
CA LEU A 212 3.90 -11.99 -11.35
C LEU A 212 4.00 -13.51 -11.36
N TYR A 213 4.20 -14.16 -10.21
CA TYR A 213 4.17 -15.63 -10.13
C TYR A 213 2.80 -16.21 -10.44
N LYS A 214 1.72 -15.48 -10.15
CA LYS A 214 0.35 -15.93 -10.42
C LYS A 214 -0.03 -15.83 -11.90
N HIS A 215 0.38 -14.76 -12.59
CA HIS A 215 -0.08 -14.46 -13.96
C HIS A 215 0.99 -14.53 -15.06
N ALA A 216 2.26 -14.60 -14.69
CA ALA A 216 3.42 -14.65 -15.57
C ALA A 216 4.47 -15.66 -15.04
N LYS A 217 3.99 -16.82 -14.56
CA LYS A 217 4.81 -17.87 -13.94
C LYS A 217 5.97 -18.31 -14.84
N ASP A 218 5.69 -18.48 -16.14
CA ASP A 218 6.66 -18.85 -17.17
C ASP A 218 7.80 -17.83 -17.30
N VAL A 219 7.49 -16.54 -17.19
CA VAL A 219 8.50 -15.47 -17.22
C VAL A 219 9.32 -15.50 -15.93
N MET A 220 8.67 -15.66 -14.77
CA MET A 220 9.35 -15.68 -13.47
C MET A 220 10.29 -16.87 -13.31
N GLU A 221 9.87 -18.08 -13.72
CA GLU A 221 10.71 -19.29 -13.65
C GLU A 221 11.97 -19.16 -14.53
N ASN A 222 11.85 -18.54 -15.71
CA ASN A 222 13.01 -18.25 -16.56
C ASN A 222 13.99 -17.26 -15.92
N LEU A 223 13.50 -16.25 -15.18
CA LEU A 223 14.33 -15.22 -14.55
C LEU A 223 15.05 -15.65 -13.27
N ILE A 224 14.67 -16.78 -12.68
CA ILE A 224 15.30 -17.36 -11.49
C ILE A 224 16.37 -18.39 -11.89
N THR A 225 16.26 -18.91 -13.10
CA THR A 225 17.14 -19.98 -13.63
C THR A 225 18.37 -19.41 -14.37
N ASP A 226 18.37 -18.10 -14.67
CA ASP A 226 19.46 -17.31 -15.28
C ASP A 226 20.33 -16.59 -14.22
#